data_AF-A0AAP2F0W5-F1
#
_entry.id   AF-A0AAP2F0W5-F1
#
_cell.length_a   1.000
_cell.length_b   1.000
_cell.length_c   1.000
_cell.angle_alpha   90.00
_cell.angle_beta   90.00
_cell.angle_gamma   90.00
#
_symmetry.space_group_name_H-M   'P 1'
#
loop_
_entity.id
_entity.type
_entity.pdbx_description
1 polymer ?
#
loop_
_entity_poly.entity_id
_entity_poly.type
_entity_poly.pdbx_seq_one_letter_code
_entity_poly.pdbx_strand_id
1 'polypeptide(L)'
;MSANEDLIKQITAEYFNSVHEQLGPISKEKNRYVRHINTDNPELKRKAADMLASGEAEFEFDYPLNEEEKSMYTASMIFWLLGMDAMADKMSSAVIKSIVMRVNTGEYVKKITSIATKAHLKKIASKPRNPHHDEAVKIMRNTWETYPHVSCNKMKQAVINHFKDKAGVGNDALGEWIKAYGLKPDRKPENKPFCLVL
;
A
#
# COMPACT_ATOMS: atom_id res chain seq x y z
N MET A 1 -2.95 4.02 -10.34
CA MET A 1 -2.18 3.34 -9.26
C MET A 1 -2.94 3.56 -7.97
N SER A 2 -3.26 2.50 -7.24
CA SER A 2 -4.28 2.55 -6.19
C SER A 2 -3.68 2.97 -4.85
N ALA A 3 -4.41 3.78 -4.06
CA ALA A 3 -4.00 4.27 -2.74
C ALA A 3 -3.55 3.18 -1.74
N ASN A 4 -3.83 1.90 -2.02
CA ASN A 4 -3.35 0.77 -1.23
C ASN A 4 -1.87 0.43 -1.49
N GLU A 5 -1.35 0.62 -2.71
CA GLU A 5 0.06 0.33 -3.02
C GLU A 5 1.00 1.31 -2.33
N ASP A 6 0.64 2.60 -2.30
CA ASP A 6 1.46 3.64 -1.68
C ASP A 6 1.48 3.50 -0.15
N LEU A 7 0.34 3.12 0.44
CA LEU A 7 0.24 2.81 1.87
C LEU A 7 1.09 1.57 2.25
N ILE A 8 1.08 0.53 1.43
CA ILE A 8 1.93 -0.66 1.63
C ILE A 8 3.41 -0.28 1.54
N LYS A 9 3.81 0.52 0.54
CA LYS A 9 5.19 1.00 0.39
C LYS A 9 5.66 1.83 1.59
N GLN A 10 4.81 2.74 2.07
CA GLN A 10 5.13 3.58 3.22
C GLN A 10 5.33 2.74 4.49
N ILE A 11 4.41 1.80 4.77
CA ILE A 11 4.48 0.95 5.96
C ILE A 11 5.68 -0.01 5.89
N THR A 12 5.98 -0.52 4.70
CA THR A 12 7.19 -1.32 4.46
C THR A 12 8.44 -0.51 4.79
N ALA A 13 8.53 0.74 4.33
CA ALA A 13 9.66 1.63 4.62
C ALA A 13 9.79 1.95 6.12
N GLU A 14 8.68 2.29 6.79
CA GLU A 14 8.67 2.60 8.24
C GLU A 14 9.07 1.37 9.08
N TYR A 15 8.59 0.18 8.70
CA TYR A 15 8.96 -1.06 9.37
C TYR A 15 10.46 -1.37 9.19
N PHE A 16 10.98 -1.25 7.97
CA PHE A 16 12.40 -1.46 7.72
C PHE A 16 13.28 -0.46 8.46
N ASN A 17 12.87 0.81 8.55
CA ASN A 17 13.62 1.82 9.30
C ASN A 17 13.64 1.49 10.80
N SER A 18 12.50 1.10 11.36
CA SER A 18 12.38 0.70 12.77
C SER A 18 13.24 -0.52 13.10
N VAL A 19 13.27 -1.52 12.23
CA VAL A 19 14.13 -2.70 12.46
C VAL A 19 15.60 -2.37 12.18
N HIS A 20 15.91 -1.51 11.21
CA HIS A 20 17.27 -1.06 10.95
C HIS A 20 17.87 -0.33 12.16
N GLU A 21 17.10 0.51 12.85
CA GLU A 21 17.51 1.14 14.11
C GLU A 21 17.77 0.11 15.23
N GLN A 22 16.94 -0.93 15.33
CA GLN A 22 17.12 -2.02 16.30
C GLN A 22 18.35 -2.89 16.00
N LEU A 23 18.69 -3.05 14.71
CA LEU A 23 19.89 -3.76 14.24
C LEU A 23 21.14 -2.87 14.13
N GLY A 24 21.08 -1.61 14.57
CA GLY A 24 22.23 -0.70 14.67
C GLY A 24 23.52 -1.32 15.25
N PRO A 25 23.47 -2.30 16.19
CA PRO A 25 24.67 -3.01 16.65
C PRO A 25 25.37 -3.86 15.58
N ILE A 26 24.64 -4.54 14.69
CA ILE A 26 25.21 -5.38 13.61
C ILE A 26 25.96 -4.51 12.59
N SER A 27 25.47 -3.29 12.35
CA SER A 27 26.16 -2.31 11.50
C SER A 27 27.50 -1.83 12.07
N LYS A 28 27.73 -1.95 13.39
CA LYS A 28 29.02 -1.65 14.01
C LYS A 28 30.01 -2.83 13.89
N GLU A 29 29.53 -4.06 13.79
CA GLU A 29 30.35 -5.24 13.52
C GLU A 29 30.88 -5.33 12.08
N LYS A 30 30.21 -4.67 11.11
CA LYS A 30 30.73 -4.41 9.74
C LYS A 30 32.19 -3.90 9.75
N ASN A 31 32.61 -3.21 10.81
CA ASN A 31 33.96 -2.65 10.94
C ASN A 31 35.03 -3.64 11.43
N ARG A 32 34.68 -4.87 11.85
CA ARG A 32 35.66 -5.80 12.41
C ARG A 32 36.33 -6.68 11.36
N TYR A 33 35.56 -7.22 10.41
CA TYR A 33 36.07 -8.14 9.39
C TYR A 33 36.66 -7.43 8.16
N VAL A 34 36.14 -6.26 7.77
CA VAL A 34 36.66 -5.44 6.65
C VAL A 34 38.08 -4.90 6.93
N ARG A 35 38.48 -4.79 8.21
CA ARG A 35 39.83 -4.36 8.61
C ARG A 35 40.93 -5.34 8.23
N HIS A 36 40.62 -6.58 7.82
CA HIS A 36 41.65 -7.55 7.42
C HIS A 36 42.05 -7.44 5.94
N ILE A 37 41.33 -6.64 5.12
CA ILE A 37 41.77 -6.24 3.77
C ILE A 37 42.08 -4.73 3.76
N ASN A 38 42.72 -4.24 4.82
CA ASN A 38 43.14 -2.84 4.90
C ASN A 38 44.48 -2.66 4.16
N THR A 39 44.42 -2.73 2.83
CA THR A 39 45.54 -2.36 1.95
C THR A 39 45.10 -1.27 1.00
N ASP A 40 45.82 -0.15 0.98
CA ASP A 40 45.58 0.92 -0.01
C ASP A 40 46.07 0.54 -1.42
N ASN A 41 46.67 -0.65 -1.58
CA ASN A 41 47.18 -1.13 -2.85
C ASN A 41 46.03 -1.57 -3.80
N PRO A 42 45.82 -0.88 -4.94
CA PRO A 42 44.74 -1.20 -5.88
C PRO A 42 44.85 -2.59 -6.52
N GLU A 43 46.06 -3.08 -6.78
CA GLU A 43 46.26 -4.41 -7.38
C GLU A 43 45.85 -5.54 -6.43
N LEU A 44 46.17 -5.38 -5.14
CA LEU A 44 45.76 -6.33 -4.12
C LEU A 44 44.24 -6.32 -3.90
N LYS A 45 43.61 -5.14 -3.92
CA LYS A 45 42.14 -5.02 -3.88
C LYS A 45 41.48 -5.72 -5.06
N ARG A 46 42.03 -5.55 -6.27
CA ARG A 46 41.52 -6.19 -7.49
C ARG A 46 41.66 -7.70 -7.44
N LYS A 47 42.83 -8.20 -7.03
CA LYS A 47 43.05 -9.65 -6.86
C LYS A 47 42.09 -10.25 -5.82
N ALA A 48 41.85 -9.56 -4.71
CA ALA A 48 40.88 -10.00 -3.71
C ALA A 48 39.44 -10.02 -4.25
N ALA A 49 39.05 -9.02 -5.06
CA ALA A 49 37.75 -8.99 -5.72
C ALA A 49 37.59 -10.17 -6.71
N ASP A 50 38.63 -10.48 -7.49
CA ASP A 50 38.61 -11.60 -8.44
C ASP A 50 38.47 -12.95 -7.71
N MET A 51 39.19 -13.16 -6.60
CA MET A 51 39.07 -14.39 -5.77
C MET A 51 37.67 -14.56 -5.15
N LEU A 52 37.06 -13.46 -4.71
CA LEU A 52 35.69 -13.46 -4.20
C LEU A 52 34.67 -13.75 -5.30
N ALA A 53 34.90 -13.21 -6.51
CA ALA A 53 34.03 -13.44 -7.65
C ALA A 53 34.13 -14.88 -8.19
N SER A 54 35.31 -15.50 -8.12
CA SER A 54 35.51 -16.89 -8.54
C SER A 54 35.11 -17.94 -7.50
N GLY A 55 34.79 -17.52 -6.27
CA GLY A 55 34.46 -18.43 -5.17
C GLY A 55 35.68 -19.13 -4.57
N GLU A 56 36.90 -18.67 -4.89
CA GLU A 56 38.15 -19.16 -4.29
C GLU A 56 38.35 -18.68 -2.86
N ALA A 57 37.59 -17.68 -2.43
CA ALA A 57 37.56 -17.18 -1.07
C ALA A 57 36.13 -17.24 -0.52
N GLU A 58 35.95 -17.93 0.60
CA GLU A 58 34.70 -18.00 1.33
C GLU A 58 34.78 -17.20 2.65
N PHE A 59 33.63 -16.76 3.13
CA PHE A 59 33.51 -16.08 4.41
C PHE A 59 32.88 -17.01 5.44
N GLU A 60 33.45 -16.99 6.64
CA GLU A 60 32.75 -17.47 7.82
C GLU A 60 31.86 -16.35 8.37
N PHE A 61 30.60 -16.69 8.64
CA PHE A 61 29.62 -15.75 9.16
C PHE A 61 29.18 -16.18 10.55
N ASP A 62 29.20 -15.25 11.51
CA ASP A 62 28.69 -15.46 12.86
C ASP A 62 27.17 -15.72 12.88
N TYR A 63 26.46 -15.25 11.84
CA TYR A 63 25.04 -15.48 11.63
C TYR A 63 24.79 -16.33 10.38
N PRO A 64 23.92 -17.36 10.43
CA PRO A 64 23.67 -18.23 9.29
C PRO A 64 22.92 -17.49 8.18
N LEU A 65 23.68 -17.05 7.18
CA LEU A 65 23.18 -16.50 5.92
C LEU A 65 22.72 -17.62 4.99
N ASN A 66 21.60 -17.41 4.30
CA ASN A 66 21.24 -18.26 3.16
C ASN A 66 22.10 -17.94 1.93
N GLU A 67 22.03 -18.76 0.89
CA GLU A 67 22.88 -18.60 -0.31
C GLU A 67 22.70 -17.26 -1.04
N GLU A 68 21.48 -16.71 -1.04
CA GLU A 68 21.20 -15.41 -1.66
C GLU A 68 21.82 -14.27 -0.83
N GLU A 69 21.68 -14.33 0.49
CA GLU A 69 22.29 -13.40 1.45
C GLU A 69 23.82 -13.43 1.38
N LYS A 70 24.42 -14.62 1.27
CA LYS A 70 25.86 -14.80 1.04
C LYS A 70 26.29 -14.14 -0.27
N SER A 71 25.56 -14.41 -1.36
CA SER A 71 25.86 -13.84 -2.68
C SER A 71 25.81 -12.31 -2.68
N MET A 72 24.78 -11.73 -2.06
CA MET A 72 24.65 -10.28 -1.91
C MET A 72 25.76 -9.67 -1.03
N TYR A 73 26.16 -10.38 0.02
CA TYR A 73 27.28 -9.94 0.87
C TYR A 73 28.61 -9.96 0.12
N THR A 74 28.90 -11.05 -0.61
CA THR A 74 30.07 -11.16 -1.47
C THR A 74 30.11 -10.06 -2.53
N ALA A 75 28.97 -9.78 -3.19
CA ALA A 75 28.86 -8.67 -4.14
C ALA A 75 29.14 -7.31 -3.47
N SER A 76 28.62 -7.08 -2.26
CA SER A 76 28.93 -5.87 -1.48
C SER A 76 30.43 -5.68 -1.26
N MET A 77 31.14 -6.74 -0.91
CA MET A 77 32.58 -6.71 -0.66
C MET A 77 33.38 -6.44 -1.94
N ILE A 78 33.00 -7.09 -3.05
CA ILE A 78 33.61 -6.82 -4.37
C ILE A 78 33.42 -5.35 -4.75
N PHE A 79 32.22 -4.80 -4.61
CA PHE A 79 31.98 -3.39 -4.92
C PHE A 79 32.81 -2.45 -4.05
N TRP A 80 32.95 -2.75 -2.76
CA TRP A 80 33.79 -1.95 -1.87
C TRP A 80 35.27 -1.99 -2.26
N LEU A 81 35.80 -3.18 -2.58
CA LEU A 81 37.19 -3.35 -3.03
C LEU A 81 37.49 -2.60 -4.34
N LEU A 82 36.49 -2.49 -5.22
CA LEU A 82 36.60 -1.78 -6.49
C LEU A 82 36.29 -0.27 -6.39
N GLY A 83 36.04 0.26 -5.20
CA GLY A 83 35.73 1.69 -4.98
C GLY A 83 34.31 2.09 -5.43
N MET A 84 33.40 1.13 -5.56
CA MET A 84 31.99 1.35 -5.89
C MET A 84 31.13 1.44 -4.62
N ASP A 85 31.48 2.36 -3.72
CA ASP A 85 30.92 2.44 -2.36
C ASP A 85 29.39 2.50 -2.33
N ALA A 86 28.78 3.28 -3.21
CA ALA A 86 27.32 3.39 -3.29
C ALA A 86 26.62 2.07 -3.64
N MET A 87 27.29 1.19 -4.41
CA MET A 87 26.76 -0.13 -4.76
C MET A 87 26.99 -1.13 -3.63
N ALA A 88 28.15 -1.05 -2.95
CA ALA A 88 28.42 -1.81 -1.74
C ALA A 88 27.38 -1.53 -0.64
N ASP A 89 27.06 -0.26 -0.40
CA ASP A 89 26.04 0.12 0.59
C ASP A 89 24.65 -0.41 0.24
N LYS A 90 24.27 -0.40 -1.04
CA LYS A 90 23.00 -0.96 -1.50
C LYS A 90 22.92 -2.47 -1.29
N MET A 91 23.97 -3.20 -1.67
CA MET A 91 24.01 -4.67 -1.52
C MET A 91 23.99 -5.08 -0.05
N SER A 92 24.82 -4.47 0.79
CA SER A 92 24.83 -4.75 2.22
C SER A 92 23.52 -4.38 2.92
N SER A 93 22.86 -3.30 2.49
CA SER A 93 21.51 -2.95 2.97
C SER A 93 20.47 -4.00 2.57
N ALA A 94 20.58 -4.59 1.38
CA ALA A 94 19.69 -5.66 0.93
C ALA A 94 19.85 -6.93 1.78
N VAL A 95 21.09 -7.33 2.11
CA VAL A 95 21.37 -8.45 3.02
C VAL A 95 20.70 -8.23 4.38
N ILE A 96 20.89 -7.06 5.00
CA ILE A 96 20.30 -6.74 6.30
C ILE A 96 18.77 -6.81 6.22
N LYS A 97 18.17 -6.25 5.17
CA LYS A 97 16.71 -6.30 4.96
C LYS A 97 16.19 -7.72 4.79
N SER A 98 16.93 -8.58 4.07
CA SER A 98 16.59 -10.00 3.92
C SER A 98 16.57 -10.72 5.26
N ILE A 99 17.64 -10.56 6.06
CA ILE A 99 17.74 -11.16 7.40
C ILE A 99 16.59 -10.69 8.28
N VAL A 100 16.31 -9.38 8.29
CA VAL A 100 15.20 -8.77 9.04
C VAL A 100 13.87 -9.36 8.66
N MET A 101 13.59 -9.43 7.35
CA MET A 101 12.34 -9.99 6.85
C MET A 101 12.21 -11.44 7.29
N ARG A 102 13.26 -12.24 7.13
CA ARG A 102 13.28 -13.65 7.48
C ARG A 102 13.01 -13.86 8.97
N VAL A 103 13.73 -13.16 9.85
CA VAL A 103 13.58 -13.27 11.31
C VAL A 103 12.19 -12.82 11.78
N ASN A 104 11.64 -11.76 11.17
CA ASN A 104 10.39 -11.17 11.62
C ASN A 104 9.18 -11.46 10.72
N THR A 105 9.28 -12.47 9.85
CA THR A 105 8.26 -12.79 8.83
C THR A 105 6.87 -12.90 9.46
N GLY A 106 6.76 -13.53 10.63
CA GLY A 106 5.49 -13.72 11.33
C GLY A 106 4.83 -12.42 11.81
N GLU A 107 5.59 -11.47 12.35
CA GLU A 107 5.05 -10.19 12.80
C GLU A 107 4.71 -9.27 11.62
N TYR A 108 5.56 -9.26 10.60
CA TYR A 108 5.34 -8.50 9.38
C TYR A 108 4.06 -8.93 8.66
N VAL A 109 3.88 -10.25 8.48
CA VAL A 109 2.65 -10.82 7.90
C VAL A 109 1.43 -10.44 8.73
N LYS A 110 1.47 -10.60 10.06
CA LYS A 110 0.36 -10.20 10.95
C LYS A 110 -0.02 -8.73 10.78
N LYS A 111 0.96 -7.82 10.72
CA LYS A 111 0.73 -6.38 10.57
C LYS A 111 0.07 -6.07 9.22
N ILE A 112 0.58 -6.63 8.12
CA ILE A 112 -0.02 -6.47 6.79
C ILE A 112 -1.44 -7.03 6.75
N THR A 113 -1.66 -8.24 7.25
CA THR A 113 -2.99 -8.86 7.26
C THR A 113 -3.98 -8.04 8.07
N SER A 114 -3.58 -7.51 9.24
CA SER A 114 -4.42 -6.62 10.05
C SER A 114 -4.85 -5.36 9.28
N ILE A 115 -3.91 -4.71 8.59
CA ILE A 115 -4.19 -3.50 7.81
C ILE A 115 -5.11 -3.80 6.63
N ALA A 116 -4.80 -4.85 5.86
CA ALA A 116 -5.64 -5.29 4.75
C ALA A 116 -7.07 -5.60 5.21
N THR A 117 -7.20 -6.27 6.36
CA THR A 117 -8.50 -6.60 6.97
C THR A 117 -9.24 -5.33 7.37
N LYS A 118 -8.60 -4.37 8.04
CA LYS A 118 -9.20 -3.09 8.42
C LYS A 118 -9.65 -2.28 7.20
N ALA A 119 -8.85 -2.23 6.14
CA ALA A 119 -9.20 -1.55 4.90
C ALA A 119 -10.42 -2.21 4.22
N HIS A 120 -10.46 -3.54 4.20
CA HIS A 120 -11.59 -4.30 3.67
C HIS A 120 -12.87 -4.06 4.48
N LEU A 121 -12.80 -4.14 5.82
CA LEU A 121 -13.92 -3.87 6.71
C LEU A 121 -14.41 -2.44 6.59
N LYS A 122 -13.52 -1.45 6.46
CA LYS A 122 -13.89 -0.04 6.23
C LYS A 122 -14.66 0.11 4.92
N LYS A 123 -14.22 -0.56 3.84
CA LYS A 123 -14.91 -0.56 2.54
C LYS A 123 -16.29 -1.22 2.61
N ILE A 124 -16.44 -2.30 3.39
CA ILE A 124 -17.75 -2.92 3.64
C ILE A 124 -18.64 -1.98 4.44
N ALA A 125 -18.12 -1.40 5.53
CA ALA A 125 -18.86 -0.50 6.41
C ALA A 125 -19.29 0.80 5.73
N SER A 126 -18.55 1.26 4.71
CA SER A 126 -18.93 2.43 3.91
C SER A 126 -20.08 2.17 2.93
N LYS A 127 -20.51 0.92 2.73
CA LYS A 127 -21.68 0.63 1.89
C LYS A 127 -22.97 1.04 2.62
N PRO A 128 -23.91 1.69 1.92
CA PRO A 128 -25.23 1.99 2.47
C PRO A 128 -25.90 0.71 2.98
N ARG A 129 -26.35 0.72 4.23
CA ARG A 129 -27.03 -0.44 4.85
C ARG A 129 -28.44 -0.67 4.31
N ASN A 130 -28.96 0.28 3.53
CA ASN A 130 -30.32 0.24 3.03
C ASN A 130 -30.39 -0.65 1.77
N PRO A 131 -31.21 -1.73 1.77
CA PRO A 131 -31.32 -2.65 0.63
C PRO A 131 -31.85 -1.97 -0.65
N HIS A 132 -32.53 -0.83 -0.52
CA HIS A 132 -33.09 -0.06 -1.62
C HIS A 132 -32.22 1.11 -2.05
N HIS A 133 -31.02 1.26 -1.47
CA HIS A 133 -30.11 2.36 -1.79
C HIS A 133 -29.82 2.46 -3.30
N ASP A 134 -29.31 1.37 -3.88
CA ASP A 134 -28.84 1.38 -5.28
C ASP A 134 -30.01 1.60 -6.25
N GLU A 135 -31.16 1.00 -5.96
CA GLU A 135 -32.40 1.17 -6.73
C GLU A 135 -32.89 2.63 -6.67
N ALA A 136 -32.95 3.23 -5.48
CA ALA A 136 -33.37 4.62 -5.31
C ALA A 136 -32.42 5.61 -5.99
N VAL A 137 -31.11 5.42 -5.87
CA VAL A 137 -30.10 6.26 -6.55
C VAL A 137 -30.22 6.16 -8.07
N LYS A 138 -30.45 4.95 -8.60
CA LYS A 138 -30.66 4.72 -10.03
C LYS A 138 -31.92 5.45 -10.52
N ILE A 139 -33.05 5.31 -9.82
CA ILE A 139 -34.31 5.98 -10.15
C ILE A 139 -34.13 7.50 -10.18
N MET A 140 -33.50 8.07 -9.15
CA MET A 140 -33.27 9.52 -9.09
C MET A 140 -32.42 10.02 -10.26
N ARG A 141 -31.33 9.31 -10.59
CA ARG A 141 -30.47 9.66 -11.72
C ARG A 141 -31.23 9.64 -13.04
N ASN A 142 -31.86 8.53 -13.37
CA ASN A 142 -32.60 8.36 -14.62
C ASN A 142 -33.73 9.39 -14.76
N THR A 143 -34.41 9.69 -13.65
CA THR A 143 -35.51 10.66 -13.63
C THR A 143 -34.99 12.08 -13.84
N TRP A 144 -33.84 12.47 -13.30
CA TRP A 144 -33.25 13.79 -13.56
C TRP A 144 -32.69 13.93 -14.97
N GLU A 145 -32.14 12.86 -15.55
CA GLU A 145 -31.72 12.85 -16.95
C GLU A 145 -32.90 13.11 -17.90
N THR A 146 -34.06 12.51 -17.60
CA THR A 146 -35.28 12.68 -18.42
C THR A 146 -36.03 13.97 -18.10
N TYR A 147 -36.11 14.33 -16.81
CA TYR A 147 -36.86 15.47 -16.29
C TYR A 147 -35.92 16.39 -15.47
N PRO A 148 -35.04 17.16 -16.14
CA PRO A 148 -33.98 17.94 -15.47
C PRO A 148 -34.51 19.11 -14.63
N HIS A 149 -35.79 19.42 -14.72
CA HIS A 149 -36.46 20.50 -14.00
C HIS A 149 -37.12 20.05 -12.68
N VAL A 150 -37.01 18.77 -12.31
CA VAL A 150 -37.64 18.24 -11.10
C VAL A 150 -36.86 18.71 -9.87
N SER A 151 -37.52 19.44 -8.97
CA SER A 151 -36.89 19.84 -7.70
C SER A 151 -36.49 18.64 -6.84
N CYS A 152 -35.44 18.78 -6.02
CA CYS A 152 -35.03 17.74 -5.07
C CYS A 152 -36.18 17.30 -4.14
N ASN A 153 -37.00 18.23 -3.65
CA ASN A 153 -38.10 17.89 -2.74
C ASN A 153 -39.17 17.02 -3.43
N LYS A 154 -39.55 17.38 -4.67
CA LYS A 154 -40.47 16.56 -5.47
C LYS A 154 -39.91 15.20 -5.81
N MET A 155 -38.62 15.13 -6.18
CA MET A 155 -37.93 13.85 -6.45
C MET A 155 -38.00 12.95 -5.22
N LYS A 156 -37.63 13.47 -4.05
CA LYS A 156 -37.66 12.71 -2.79
C LYS A 156 -39.05 12.20 -2.46
N GLN A 157 -40.08 13.04 -2.56
CA GLN A 157 -41.46 12.63 -2.30
C GLN A 157 -41.92 11.53 -3.26
N ALA A 158 -41.62 11.66 -4.55
CA ALA A 158 -41.96 10.64 -5.53
C ALA A 158 -41.27 9.30 -5.24
N VAL A 159 -39.97 9.31 -4.91
CA VAL A 159 -39.22 8.10 -4.56
C VAL A 159 -39.74 7.48 -3.26
N ILE A 160 -40.01 8.26 -2.22
CA ILE A 160 -40.61 7.76 -0.97
C ILE A 160 -41.95 7.06 -1.25
N ASN A 161 -42.79 7.68 -2.10
CA ASN A 161 -44.08 7.09 -2.48
C ASN A 161 -43.91 5.78 -3.27
N HIS A 162 -42.90 5.68 -4.14
CA HIS A 162 -42.60 4.45 -4.88
C HIS A 162 -42.17 3.30 -3.96
N PHE A 163 -41.46 3.60 -2.88
CA PHE A 163 -41.03 2.63 -1.86
C PHE A 163 -41.98 2.55 -0.65
N LYS A 164 -43.20 3.11 -0.72
CA LYS A 164 -44.10 3.21 0.46
C LYS A 164 -44.40 1.85 1.11
N ASP A 165 -44.48 0.79 0.31
CA ASP A 165 -44.73 -0.58 0.76
C ASP A 165 -43.43 -1.36 1.09
N LYS A 166 -42.27 -0.78 0.76
CA LYS A 166 -40.93 -1.33 1.00
C LYS A 166 -40.24 -0.48 2.07
N ALA A 167 -40.43 -0.85 3.34
CA ALA A 167 -39.87 -0.11 4.47
C ALA A 167 -38.37 0.19 4.29
N GLY A 168 -37.98 1.46 4.44
CA GLY A 168 -36.57 1.83 4.60
C GLY A 168 -36.11 3.12 3.91
N VAL A 169 -36.80 3.64 2.89
CA VAL A 169 -36.34 4.85 2.17
C VAL A 169 -36.96 6.12 2.77
N GLY A 170 -36.20 6.82 3.62
CA GLY A 170 -36.61 8.07 4.27
C GLY A 170 -36.11 9.34 3.57
N ASN A 171 -36.73 10.49 3.87
CA ASN A 171 -36.38 11.79 3.29
C ASN A 171 -34.93 12.22 3.62
N ASP A 172 -34.48 11.96 4.84
CA ASP A 172 -33.13 12.28 5.29
C ASP A 172 -32.08 11.45 4.55
N ALA A 173 -32.29 10.14 4.46
CA ALA A 173 -31.43 9.22 3.72
C ALA A 173 -31.31 9.62 2.24
N LEU A 174 -32.43 9.92 1.57
CA LEU A 174 -32.39 10.43 0.20
C LEU A 174 -31.65 11.76 0.09
N GLY A 175 -31.76 12.63 1.08
CA GLY A 175 -30.99 13.88 1.14
C GLY A 175 -29.48 13.66 1.21
N GLU A 176 -29.06 12.69 2.03
CA GLU A 176 -27.66 12.29 2.13
C GLU A 176 -27.16 11.67 0.82
N TRP A 177 -27.94 10.78 0.19
CA TRP A 177 -27.53 10.13 -1.06
C TRP A 177 -27.44 11.13 -2.22
N ILE A 178 -28.40 12.04 -2.33
CA ILE A 178 -28.35 13.14 -3.33
C ILE A 178 -27.04 13.92 -3.18
N LYS A 179 -26.64 14.27 -1.96
CA LYS A 179 -25.37 14.97 -1.69
C LYS A 179 -24.15 14.08 -2.01
N ALA A 180 -24.14 12.84 -1.52
CA ALA A 180 -23.03 11.91 -1.66
C ALA A 180 -22.72 11.57 -3.13
N TYR A 181 -23.76 11.46 -3.97
CA TYR A 181 -23.64 11.15 -5.39
C TYR A 181 -23.67 12.38 -6.29
N GLY A 182 -23.71 13.60 -5.72
CA GLY A 182 -23.74 14.85 -6.48
C GLY A 182 -24.96 14.99 -7.39
N LEU A 183 -26.07 14.33 -7.07
CA LEU A 183 -27.28 14.37 -7.87
C LEU A 183 -27.98 15.72 -7.67
N LYS A 184 -28.41 16.36 -8.76
CA LYS A 184 -29.16 17.61 -8.71
C LYS A 184 -29.94 17.80 -10.01
N PRO A 185 -31.01 18.59 -10.00
CA PRO A 185 -31.64 19.02 -11.24
C PRO A 185 -30.65 19.83 -12.10
N ASP A 186 -30.56 19.49 -13.38
CA ASP A 186 -29.71 20.20 -14.35
C ASP A 186 -30.32 21.52 -14.81
N ARG A 187 -31.61 21.74 -14.56
CA ARG A 187 -32.30 22.98 -14.88
C ARG A 187 -32.95 23.59 -13.65
N LYS A 188 -33.24 24.89 -13.73
CA LYS A 188 -34.01 25.58 -12.70
C LYS A 188 -35.30 24.79 -12.43
N PRO A 189 -35.63 24.49 -11.17
CA PRO A 189 -36.80 23.70 -10.88
C PRO A 189 -38.09 24.38 -11.35
N GLU A 190 -38.95 23.62 -12.02
CA GLU A 190 -40.23 24.10 -12.53
C GLU A 190 -41.38 23.26 -11.97
N ASN A 191 -42.56 23.86 -11.86
CA ASN A 191 -43.76 23.16 -11.40
C ASN A 191 -44.45 22.38 -12.54
N LYS A 192 -43.68 21.53 -13.24
CA LYS A 192 -44.19 20.65 -14.29
C LYS A 192 -44.47 19.24 -13.73
N PRO A 193 -45.44 18.51 -14.31
CA PRO A 193 -45.65 17.11 -13.99
C PRO A 193 -44.48 16.25 -14.48
N PHE A 194 -44.18 15.18 -13.76
CA PHE A 194 -43.16 14.20 -14.12
C PHE A 194 -43.54 12.83 -13.54
N CYS A 195 -42.92 11.78 -14.07
CA CYS A 195 -43.00 10.42 -13.55
C CYS A 195 -41.60 9.91 -13.24
N LEU A 196 -41.48 8.98 -12.28
CA LEU A 196 -40.21 8.30 -12.02
C LEU A 196 -39.83 7.41 -13.21
N VAL A 197 -38.53 7.36 -13.49
CA VAL A 197 -37.93 6.48 -14.49
C VAL A 197 -37.23 5.34 -13.75
N LEU A 198 -37.72 4.11 -13.93
CA LEU A 198 -37.29 2.90 -13.17
C LEU A 198 -36.20 2.09 -13.91
#